data_AF-A0A4R1FTE5-F1
#
_entry.id   AF-A0A4R1FTE5-F1
#
_cell.length_a   1.000
_cell.length_b   1.000
_cell.length_c   1.000
_cell.angle_alpha   90.00
_cell.angle_beta   90.00
_cell.angle_gamma   90.00
#
_symmetry.space_group_name_H-M   'P 1'
#
loop_
_entity.id
_entity.type
_entity.pdbx_description
1 polymer ?
#
loop_
_entity_poly.entity_id
_entity_poly.type
_entity_poly.pdbx_seq_one_letter_code
_entity_poly.pdbx_strand_id
1 'polypeptide(L)'
;MINRIRPRAFALACALTLTALGGAAVGGATATAGVSPGEASFLDEIALNGATLPGRTAGETIAAGYTSCDHLRAGGSVLDEVSAVERTYQFEQGVLFVSAASTNLCPDFAS
;
A
#
# COMPACT_ATOMS: atom_id res chain seq x y z
N MET A 1 -13.52 -23.40 42.51
CA MET A 1 -14.67 -23.28 41.59
C MET A 1 -14.31 -22.28 40.52
N ILE A 2 -14.05 -22.74 39.30
CA ILE A 2 -13.54 -21.94 38.16
C ILE A 2 -14.69 -21.83 37.15
N ASN A 3 -15.21 -20.60 36.96
CA ASN A 3 -16.32 -20.32 36.06
C ASN A 3 -15.77 -19.81 34.72
N ARG A 4 -15.75 -20.68 33.71
CA ARG A 4 -15.32 -20.34 32.33
C ARG A 4 -16.52 -19.84 31.54
N ILE A 5 -16.56 -18.53 31.27
CA ILE A 5 -17.54 -17.90 30.38
C ILE A 5 -17.10 -18.17 28.94
N ARG A 6 -17.92 -18.90 28.19
CA ARG A 6 -17.71 -19.28 26.79
C ARG A 6 -18.16 -18.13 25.86
N PRO A 7 -17.32 -17.64 24.93
CA PRO A 7 -17.79 -16.75 23.87
C PRO A 7 -18.67 -17.52 22.90
N ARG A 8 -19.86 -16.97 22.61
CA ARG A 8 -20.84 -17.51 21.67
C ARG A 8 -20.26 -17.47 20.26
N ALA A 9 -20.06 -18.66 19.70
CA ALA A 9 -19.76 -18.88 18.29
C ALA A 9 -20.97 -18.50 17.43
N PHE A 10 -20.86 -17.42 16.66
CA PHE A 10 -21.65 -17.27 15.43
C PHE A 10 -20.84 -17.89 14.31
N ALA A 11 -21.16 -19.14 14.01
CA ALA A 11 -20.67 -19.88 12.87
C ALA A 11 -21.29 -19.28 11.60
N LEU A 12 -20.45 -18.75 10.72
CA LEU A 12 -20.80 -18.58 9.30
C LEU A 12 -19.82 -19.43 8.51
N ALA A 13 -20.25 -20.65 8.27
CA ALA A 13 -19.66 -21.59 7.34
C ALA A 13 -20.04 -21.15 5.92
N CYS A 14 -19.05 -20.85 5.09
CA CYS A 14 -19.19 -20.94 3.64
C CYS A 14 -17.96 -21.68 3.12
N ALA A 15 -18.12 -22.99 2.94
CA ALA A 15 -17.16 -23.85 2.29
C ALA A 15 -17.38 -23.76 0.78
N LEU A 16 -16.35 -23.34 0.05
CA LEU A 16 -16.20 -23.64 -1.38
C LEU A 16 -14.75 -24.07 -1.59
N THR A 17 -14.60 -25.39 -1.70
CA THR A 17 -13.39 -26.13 -2.04
C THR A 17 -13.13 -26.11 -3.55
N LEU A 18 -11.84 -26.37 -3.90
CA LEU A 18 -11.29 -26.80 -5.21
C LEU A 18 -10.81 -25.64 -6.11
N THR A 19 -9.61 -25.65 -6.70
CA THR A 19 -8.64 -26.71 -7.01
C THR A 19 -7.21 -26.15 -7.04
N ALA A 20 -6.26 -26.90 -6.49
CA ALA A 20 -4.83 -26.71 -6.69
C ALA A 20 -4.43 -27.10 -8.11
N LEU A 21 -3.54 -26.32 -8.76
CA LEU A 21 -2.56 -26.77 -9.76
C LEU A 21 -1.59 -25.63 -10.11
N GLY A 22 -0.32 -25.81 -9.77
CA GLY A 22 0.79 -25.23 -10.54
C GLY A 22 1.71 -24.26 -9.79
N GLY A 23 2.92 -24.75 -9.48
CA GLY A 23 4.11 -23.90 -9.44
C GLY A 23 4.60 -23.50 -8.05
N ALA A 24 5.74 -24.07 -7.66
CA ALA A 24 6.50 -23.64 -6.50
C ALA A 24 6.94 -22.17 -6.66
N ALA A 25 6.47 -21.32 -5.76
CA ALA A 25 7.15 -20.09 -5.38
C ALA A 25 7.12 -20.02 -3.84
N VAL A 26 8.23 -20.42 -3.24
CA VAL A 26 8.60 -20.02 -1.88
C VAL A 26 8.82 -18.52 -1.89
N GLY A 27 7.73 -17.79 -1.68
CA GLY A 27 7.67 -16.36 -1.47
C GLY A 27 6.30 -16.10 -0.87
N GLY A 28 6.25 -15.78 0.42
CA GLY A 28 5.01 -15.66 1.17
C GLY A 28 4.01 -14.74 0.47
N ALA A 29 3.01 -15.33 -0.18
CA ALA A 29 1.77 -14.64 -0.46
C ALA A 29 1.06 -14.46 0.89
N THR A 30 1.48 -13.45 1.65
CA THR A 30 0.55 -12.80 2.57
C THR A 30 -0.60 -12.34 1.69
N ALA A 31 -1.74 -13.03 1.79
CA ALA A 31 -2.98 -12.54 1.24
C ALA A 31 -3.15 -11.10 1.76
N THR A 32 -2.93 -10.10 0.90
CA THR A 32 -3.19 -8.69 1.18
C THR A 32 -4.71 -8.51 1.16
N ALA A 33 -5.39 -9.12 2.12
CA ALA A 33 -6.77 -8.80 2.44
C ALA A 33 -6.76 -7.37 3.00
N GLY A 34 -6.87 -6.37 2.13
CA GLY A 34 -6.92 -4.96 2.55
C GLY A 34 -6.30 -3.92 1.62
N VAL A 35 -5.69 -4.29 0.49
CA VAL A 35 -5.12 -3.32 -0.47
C VAL A 35 -6.18 -2.95 -1.50
N SER A 36 -6.53 -1.68 -1.55
CA SER A 36 -7.45 -1.05 -2.50
C SER A 36 -6.87 -1.10 -3.92
N PRO A 37 -7.70 -1.04 -4.98
CA PRO A 37 -7.20 -1.03 -6.36
C PRO A 37 -6.17 0.08 -6.62
N GLY A 38 -6.39 1.28 -6.10
CA GLY A 38 -5.44 2.40 -6.23
C GLY A 38 -4.12 2.16 -5.49
N GLU A 39 -4.15 1.53 -4.33
CA GLU A 39 -2.94 1.15 -3.58
C GLU A 39 -2.14 0.06 -4.33
N ALA A 40 -2.84 -0.88 -4.96
CA ALA A 40 -2.21 -1.90 -5.80
C ALA A 40 -1.57 -1.28 -7.05
N SER A 41 -2.27 -0.41 -7.77
CA SER A 41 -1.74 0.32 -8.93
C SER A 41 -0.56 1.21 -8.56
N PHE A 42 -0.61 1.88 -7.41
CA PHE A 42 0.50 2.67 -6.90
C PHE A 42 1.75 1.81 -6.67
N LEU A 43 1.61 0.68 -5.97
CA LEU A 43 2.72 -0.22 -5.69
C LEU A 43 3.30 -0.86 -6.96
N ASP A 44 2.45 -1.19 -7.93
CA ASP A 44 2.88 -1.74 -9.22
C ASP A 44 3.70 -0.71 -10.01
N GLU A 45 3.20 0.51 -10.15
CA GLU A 45 3.88 1.59 -10.86
C GLU A 45 5.25 1.92 -10.26
N ILE A 46 5.36 2.07 -8.94
CA ILE A 46 6.64 2.38 -8.31
C ILE A 46 7.61 1.20 -8.38
N ALA A 47 7.12 -0.04 -8.34
CA ALA A 47 7.95 -1.23 -8.47
C ALA A 47 8.49 -1.35 -9.90
N LEU A 48 7.65 -1.13 -10.91
CA LEU A 48 8.04 -1.14 -12.33
C LEU A 48 9.08 -0.08 -12.66
N ASN A 49 8.95 1.12 -12.06
CA ASN A 49 9.83 2.25 -12.34
C ASN A 49 11.03 2.35 -11.38
N GLY A 50 11.22 1.40 -10.47
CA GLY A 50 12.32 1.41 -9.50
C GLY A 50 12.23 2.57 -8.49
N ALA A 51 11.03 3.09 -8.25
CA ALA A 51 10.74 4.16 -7.30
C ALA A 51 10.26 3.64 -5.93
N THR A 52 10.48 2.35 -5.65
CA THR A 52 10.15 1.74 -4.36
C THR A 52 11.05 2.30 -3.25
N LEU A 53 10.45 2.62 -2.10
CA LEU A 53 11.20 3.20 -0.99
C LEU A 53 12.19 2.17 -0.39
N PRO A 54 13.48 2.52 -0.24
CA PRO A 54 14.48 1.59 0.26
C PRO A 54 14.22 1.23 1.73
N GLY A 55 14.26 -0.06 2.04
CA GLY A 55 14.07 -0.57 3.41
C GLY A 55 12.65 -0.45 3.95
N ARG A 56 11.65 -0.16 3.11
CA ARG A 56 10.24 -0.05 3.50
C ARG A 56 9.42 -1.23 3.00
N THR A 57 8.43 -1.60 3.81
CA THR A 57 7.39 -2.55 3.41
C THR A 57 6.39 -1.90 2.46
N ALA A 58 5.59 -2.72 1.78
CA ALA A 58 4.51 -2.25 0.92
C ALA A 58 3.52 -1.33 1.67
N GLY A 59 3.14 -1.71 2.89
CA GLY A 59 2.24 -0.90 3.73
C GLY A 59 2.84 0.45 4.15
N GLU A 60 4.12 0.48 4.53
CA GLU A 60 4.81 1.75 4.82
C GLU A 60 4.93 2.63 3.57
N THR A 61 5.12 2.02 2.41
CA THR A 61 5.23 2.72 1.12
C THR A 61 3.89 3.36 0.74
N ILE A 62 2.79 2.63 0.91
CA ILE A 62 1.43 3.16 0.74
C ILE A 62 1.17 4.32 1.71
N ALA A 63 1.51 4.15 3.00
CA ALA A 63 1.33 5.20 4.00
C ALA A 63 2.13 6.47 3.67
N ALA A 64 3.35 6.32 3.14
CA ALA A 64 4.16 7.42 2.63
C ALA A 64 3.47 8.12 1.44
N GLY A 65 2.91 7.36 0.49
CA GLY A 65 2.14 7.91 -0.62
C GLY A 65 0.92 8.71 -0.16
N TYR A 66 0.17 8.21 0.83
CA TYR A 66 -0.93 8.95 1.45
C TYR A 66 -0.48 10.21 2.18
N THR A 67 0.70 10.21 2.80
CA THR A 67 1.26 11.40 3.44
C THR A 67 1.54 12.49 2.40
N SER A 68 2.17 12.14 1.27
CA SER A 68 2.39 13.09 0.16
C SER A 68 1.08 13.65 -0.36
N CYS A 69 0.09 12.78 -0.52
CA CYS A 69 -1.28 13.11 -0.82
C CYS A 69 -1.91 14.17 0.11
N ASP A 70 -1.76 14.01 1.42
CA ASP A 70 -2.27 14.97 2.41
C ASP A 70 -1.54 16.32 2.34
N HIS A 71 -0.21 16.31 2.15
CA HIS A 71 0.56 17.54 1.97
C HIS A 71 0.12 18.33 0.73
N LEU A 72 -0.09 17.63 -0.39
CA LEU A 72 -0.55 18.23 -1.63
C LEU A 72 -1.97 18.79 -1.48
N ARG A 73 -2.87 18.07 -0.83
CA ARG A 73 -4.24 18.55 -0.54
C ARG A 73 -4.25 19.77 0.39
N ALA A 74 -3.28 19.87 1.30
CA ALA A 74 -3.10 21.04 2.15
C ALA A 74 -2.53 22.27 1.41
N GLY A 75 -2.27 22.18 0.10
CA GLY A 75 -1.71 23.25 -0.72
C GLY A 75 -0.18 23.24 -0.81
N GLY A 76 0.47 22.14 -0.44
CA GLY A 76 1.90 21.95 -0.60
C GLY A 76 2.33 21.96 -2.07
N SER A 77 3.53 22.47 -2.35
CA SER A 77 4.14 22.43 -3.68
C SER A 77 4.59 21.00 -4.02
N VAL A 78 4.29 20.54 -5.24
CA VAL A 78 4.77 19.25 -5.74
C VAL A 78 6.30 19.16 -5.71
N LEU A 79 7.01 20.25 -6.02
CA LEU A 79 8.48 20.28 -6.01
C LEU A 79 9.04 20.18 -4.60
N ASP A 80 8.37 20.81 -3.62
CA ASP A 80 8.76 20.69 -2.22
C ASP A 80 8.49 19.29 -1.69
N GLU A 81 7.37 18.68 -2.10
CA GLU A 81 7.02 17.31 -1.71
C GLU A 81 8.00 16.28 -2.29
N VAL A 82 8.37 16.39 -3.57
CA VAL A 82 9.44 15.58 -4.18
C VAL A 82 10.73 15.70 -3.37
N SER A 83 11.17 16.93 -3.09
CA SER A 83 12.38 17.18 -2.33
C SER A 83 12.30 16.62 -0.90
N ALA A 84 11.13 16.67 -0.27
CA ALA A 84 10.90 16.15 1.08
C ALA A 84 10.95 14.62 1.11
N VAL A 85 10.32 13.97 0.13
CA VAL A 85 10.29 12.52 -0.04
C VAL A 85 11.71 11.98 -0.29
N GLU A 86 12.46 12.59 -1.22
CA GLU A 86 13.85 12.19 -1.53
C GLU A 86 14.77 12.32 -0.31
N ARG A 87 14.66 13.43 0.44
CA ARG A 87 15.43 13.64 1.68
C ARG A 87 15.02 12.67 2.79
N THR A 88 13.73 12.39 2.94
CA THR A 88 13.22 11.55 4.03
C THR A 88 13.62 10.09 3.82
N TYR A 89 13.55 9.61 2.59
CA TYR A 89 13.78 8.21 2.26
C TYR A 89 15.14 7.95 1.60
N GLN A 90 15.98 8.98 1.43
CA GLN A 90 17.33 8.89 0.88
C GLN A 90 17.37 8.18 -0.48
N PHE A 91 16.50 8.60 -1.40
CA PHE A 91 16.39 8.07 -2.77
C PHE A 91 16.14 9.20 -3.76
N GLU A 92 16.39 8.98 -5.05
CA GLU A 92 16.36 10.03 -6.09
C GLU A 92 15.12 9.97 -6.99
N GLN A 93 14.17 9.07 -6.70
CA GLN A 93 13.02 8.81 -7.56
C GLN A 93 11.75 9.50 -7.04
N GLY A 94 11.90 10.64 -6.35
CA GLY A 94 10.80 11.33 -5.68
C GLY A 94 9.73 11.80 -6.65
N VAL A 95 10.12 12.23 -7.86
CA VAL A 95 9.18 12.62 -8.91
C VAL A 95 8.24 11.47 -9.29
N LEU A 96 8.80 10.28 -9.51
CA LEU A 96 8.03 9.09 -9.88
C LEU A 96 7.12 8.64 -8.74
N PHE A 97 7.64 8.68 -7.51
CA PHE A 97 6.87 8.35 -6.33
C PHE A 97 5.67 9.28 -6.13
N VAL A 98 5.90 10.60 -6.15
CA VAL A 98 4.86 11.61 -5.94
C VAL A 98 3.83 11.59 -7.08
N SER A 99 4.28 11.38 -8.32
CA SER A 99 3.38 11.24 -9.48
C SER A 99 2.50 9.99 -9.40
N ALA A 100 3.07 8.86 -8.98
CA ALA A 100 2.31 7.61 -8.81
C ALA A 100 1.30 7.76 -7.65
N ALA A 101 1.72 8.38 -6.54
CA ALA A 101 0.85 8.66 -5.40
C ALA A 101 -0.29 9.61 -5.78
N SER A 102 0.00 10.72 -6.48
CA SER A 102 -1.02 11.68 -6.90
C SER A 102 -2.05 11.03 -7.83
N THR A 103 -1.60 10.19 -8.76
CA THR A 103 -2.47 9.55 -9.77
C THR A 103 -3.34 8.44 -9.17
N ASN A 104 -2.76 7.60 -8.30
CA ASN A 104 -3.41 6.36 -7.87
C ASN A 104 -4.03 6.46 -6.46
N LEU A 105 -3.50 7.34 -5.59
CA LEU A 105 -3.95 7.50 -4.21
C LEU A 105 -4.73 8.81 -3.99
N CYS A 106 -4.53 9.83 -4.84
CA CYS A 106 -5.15 11.15 -4.74
C CYS A 106 -5.96 11.57 -5.96
N PRO A 107 -7.11 10.94 -6.21
CA PRO A 107 -7.96 11.34 -7.35
C PRO A 107 -8.42 12.81 -7.27
N ASP A 108 -8.58 13.37 -6.08
CA ASP A 108 -9.02 14.75 -5.84
C ASP A 108 -7.94 15.83 -6.13
N PHE A 109 -6.67 15.45 -6.19
CA PHE A 109 -5.59 16.40 -6.49
C PHE A 109 -5.40 16.63 -8.00
N ALA A 110 -5.81 15.68 -8.83
CA ALA A 110 -5.70 15.75 -10.28
C ALA A 110 -6.89 16.45 -10.98
N SER A 111 -7.89 16.89 -10.21
CA SER A 111 -9.14 17.51 -10.68
C SER A 111 -9.15 19.03 -10.67
#